data_AF-A0A2N2PW34-F1
#
_entry.id   AF-A0A2N2PW34-F1
#
_cell.length_a   1.000
_cell.length_b   1.000
_cell.length_c   1.000
_cell.angle_alpha   90.00
_cell.angle_beta   90.00
_cell.angle_gamma   90.00
#
_symmetry.space_group_name_H-M   'P 1'
#
loop_
_entity.id
_entity.type
_entity.pdbx_description
1 polymer ?
#
loop_
_entity_poly.entity_id
_entity_poly.type
_entity_poly.pdbx_seq_one_letter_code
_entity_poly.pdbx_strand_id
1 'polypeptide(L)'
;MRCRRGGPIAPEILLGLLFYVQIIGNCIGLTDDLRDALNDYASGALSVVIDSVFTGNQVGDFLDRMYNAKDRLGKVVYCYD
;
A
#
# COMPACT_ATOMS: atom_id res chain seq x y z
N MET A 1 16.86 -42.11 -17.11
CA MET A 1 16.54 -40.96 -16.23
C MET A 1 16.99 -39.68 -16.92
N ARG A 2 16.08 -38.75 -17.26
CA ARG A 2 16.44 -37.44 -17.82
C ARG A 2 16.44 -36.40 -16.69
N CYS A 3 17.62 -35.92 -16.31
CA CYS A 3 17.77 -34.79 -15.41
C CYS A 3 17.40 -33.51 -16.19
N ARG A 4 16.32 -32.82 -15.81
CA ARG A 4 15.99 -31.51 -16.36
C ARG A 4 16.92 -30.49 -15.72
N ARG A 5 17.75 -29.79 -16.52
CA ARG A 5 18.52 -28.64 -16.03
C ARG A 5 17.53 -27.51 -15.71
N GLY A 6 17.61 -26.95 -14.51
CA GLY A 6 16.87 -25.74 -14.14
C GLY A 6 17.28 -24.58 -15.06
N GLY A 7 16.30 -23.78 -15.48
CA GLY A 7 16.56 -22.54 -16.23
C GLY A 7 17.25 -21.49 -15.37
N PRO A 8 17.82 -20.43 -15.98
CA PRO A 8 18.47 -19.36 -15.24
C PRO A 8 17.47 -18.69 -14.29
N ILE A 9 17.87 -18.53 -13.03
CA ILE A 9 17.11 -17.79 -12.02
C ILE A 9 17.17 -16.31 -12.43
N ALA A 10 16.02 -15.63 -12.46
CA ALA A 10 15.96 -14.21 -12.80
C ALA A 10 16.89 -13.39 -11.86
N PRO A 11 17.66 -12.43 -12.38
CA PRO A 11 18.71 -11.74 -11.63
C PRO A 11 18.19 -10.98 -10.39
N GLU A 12 16.92 -10.59 -10.38
CA GLU A 12 16.25 -9.93 -9.26
C GLU A 12 16.10 -10.88 -8.05
N ILE A 13 15.84 -12.17 -8.33
CA ILE A 13 15.74 -13.22 -7.32
C ILE A 13 17.15 -13.56 -6.78
N LEU A 14 18.18 -13.50 -7.63
CA LEU A 14 19.58 -13.74 -7.23
C LEU A 14 20.08 -12.69 -6.23
N LEU A 15 19.67 -11.42 -6.37
CA LEU A 15 20.03 -10.35 -5.44
C LEU A 15 19.41 -10.57 -4.04
N GLY A 16 18.14 -10.98 -3.97
CA GLY A 16 17.45 -11.31 -2.72
C GLY A 16 17.97 -12.59 -2.04
N LEU A 17 18.72 -13.43 -2.75
CA LEU A 17 19.40 -14.60 -2.18
C LEU A 17 20.80 -14.28 -1.64
N LEU A 18 21.45 -13.21 -2.12
CA LEU A 18 22.80 -12.79 -1.70
C LEU A 18 22.78 -11.92 -0.44
N PHE A 19 21.68 -11.21 -0.21
CA PHE A 19 21.39 -10.51 1.04
C PHE A 19 20.33 -11.30 1.80
N TYR A 20 20.42 -11.42 3.13
CA TYR A 20 19.38 -12.06 3.95
C TYR A 20 18.09 -11.21 3.96
N VAL A 21 17.41 -11.12 2.82
CA VAL A 21 16.20 -10.33 2.63
C VAL A 21 15.01 -11.26 2.75
N GLN A 22 14.17 -11.02 3.77
CA GLN A 22 12.87 -11.67 3.88
C GLN A 22 11.81 -10.81 3.18
N ILE A 23 11.02 -11.45 2.32
CA ILE A 23 9.84 -10.84 1.72
C ILE A 23 8.63 -11.32 2.51
N ILE A 24 7.93 -10.39 3.16
CA ILE A 24 6.70 -10.68 3.92
C ILE A 24 5.53 -10.03 3.17
N GLY A 25 4.59 -10.84 2.72
CA GLY A 25 3.31 -10.36 2.18
C GLY A 25 2.31 -10.18 3.31
N ASN A 26 1.83 -8.96 3.53
CA ASN A 26 0.78 -8.66 4.50
C ASN A 26 -0.48 -8.15 3.79
N CYS A 27 -1.64 -8.47 4.35
CA CYS A 27 -2.95 -7.99 3.91
C CYS A 27 -3.67 -7.34 5.09
N ILE A 28 -4.08 -6.06 4.97
CA ILE A 28 -5.02 -5.25 5.80
C ILE A 28 -4.81 -5.23 7.34
N GLY A 29 -4.10 -6.18 7.95
CA GLY A 29 -3.96 -6.33 9.40
C GLY A 29 -5.14 -7.04 10.06
N LEU A 30 -4.95 -7.38 11.33
CA LEU A 30 -5.99 -7.81 12.26
C LEU A 30 -6.70 -6.59 12.87
N THR A 31 -7.81 -6.83 13.57
CA THR A 31 -8.53 -5.78 14.31
C THR A 31 -7.65 -5.05 15.33
N ASP A 32 -6.70 -5.77 15.95
CA ASP A 32 -5.79 -5.18 16.92
C ASP A 32 -4.80 -4.20 16.27
N ASP A 33 -4.30 -4.53 15.07
CA ASP A 33 -3.46 -3.61 14.28
C ASP A 33 -4.19 -2.30 13.97
N LEU A 34 -5.49 -2.37 13.66
CA LEU A 34 -6.33 -1.18 13.47
C LEU A 34 -6.48 -0.37 14.77
N ARG A 35 -6.67 -1.04 15.91
CA ARG A 35 -6.81 -0.37 17.21
C ARG A 35 -5.53 0.38 17.57
N ASP A 36 -4.38 -0.24 17.34
CA ASP A 36 -3.08 0.38 17.60
C ASP A 36 -2.85 1.59 16.68
N ALA A 37 -3.17 1.47 15.39
CA ALA A 37 -3.09 2.60 14.46
C ALA A 37 -3.99 3.79 14.86
N LEU A 38 -5.17 3.53 15.42
CA LEU A 38 -6.06 4.58 15.95
C LEU A 38 -5.45 5.27 17.20
N ASN A 39 -4.82 4.50 18.09
CA ASN A 39 -4.13 5.04 19.25
C ASN A 39 -2.92 5.89 18.84
N ASP A 40 -2.15 5.44 17.85
CA ASP A 40 -1.03 6.19 17.29
C ASP A 40 -1.48 7.48 16.64
N TYR A 41 -2.62 7.48 15.94
CA TYR A 41 -3.21 8.69 15.40
C TYR A 41 -3.63 9.66 16.52
N ALA A 42 -4.33 9.15 17.55
CA ALA A 42 -4.79 9.95 18.68
C ALA A 42 -3.64 10.56 19.51
N SER A 43 -2.51 9.85 19.60
CA SER A 43 -1.30 10.32 20.28
C SER A 43 -0.43 11.24 19.41
N GLY A 44 -0.75 11.39 18.12
CA GLY A 44 0.03 12.16 17.16
C GLY A 44 1.28 11.44 16.62
N ALA A 45 1.49 10.17 17.00
CA ALA A 45 2.57 9.34 16.48
C ALA A 45 2.36 8.96 15.00
N LEU A 46 1.10 8.82 14.57
CA LEU A 46 0.73 8.57 13.18
C LEU A 46 0.15 9.83 12.53
N SER A 47 0.89 10.43 11.59
CA SER A 47 0.42 11.56 10.79
C SER A 47 -0.27 11.08 9.51
N VAL A 48 -1.59 11.26 9.44
CA VAL A 48 -2.39 10.95 8.23
C VAL A 48 -2.49 12.20 7.35
N VAL A 49 -1.87 12.16 6.17
CA VAL A 49 -1.94 13.25 5.19
C VAL A 49 -3.12 13.05 4.26
N ILE A 50 -4.05 13.99 4.27
CA ILE A 50 -5.17 14.05 3.32
C ILE A 50 -4.73 14.92 2.13
N ASP A 51 -4.82 14.35 0.94
CA ASP A 51 -4.55 15.05 -0.33
C ASP A 51 -5.75 15.89 -0.75
N SER A 52 -6.94 15.30 -0.75
CA SER A 52 -8.17 15.93 -1.23
C SER A 52 -9.40 15.26 -0.63
N VAL A 53 -10.49 16.03 -0.51
CA VAL A 53 -11.79 15.57 -0.03
C VAL A 53 -12.84 15.93 -1.07
N PHE A 54 -13.64 14.94 -1.47
CA PHE A 54 -14.73 15.06 -2.44
C PHE A 54 -16.06 14.69 -1.79
N THR A 55 -17.18 15.23 -2.28
CA THR A 55 -18.53 14.93 -1.76
C THR A 55 -19.59 14.96 -2.88
N GLY A 56 -20.81 14.49 -2.58
CA GLY A 56 -22.00 14.64 -3.41
C GLY A 56 -21.85 14.12 -4.84
N ASN A 57 -21.85 15.01 -5.83
CA ASN A 57 -21.78 14.62 -7.24
C ASN A 57 -20.34 14.51 -7.78
N GLN A 58 -19.31 14.68 -6.94
CA GLN A 58 -17.91 14.70 -7.35
C GLN A 58 -17.27 13.30 -7.45
N VAL A 59 -18.07 12.25 -7.60
CA VAL A 59 -17.57 10.86 -7.68
C VAL A 59 -16.58 10.68 -8.83
N GLY A 60 -16.82 11.34 -9.97
CA GLY A 60 -15.91 11.30 -11.12
C GLY A 60 -14.53 11.88 -10.80
N ASP A 61 -14.50 13.08 -10.23
CA ASP A 61 -13.26 13.76 -9.84
C ASP A 61 -12.50 12.99 -8.75
N PHE A 62 -13.24 12.39 -7.81
CA PHE A 62 -12.69 11.51 -6.78
C PHE A 62 -11.95 10.31 -7.39
N LEU A 63 -12.60 9.60 -8.33
CA LEU A 63 -12.00 8.43 -8.97
C LEU A 63 -10.78 8.82 -9.82
N ASP A 64 -10.86 9.94 -10.54
CA ASP A 64 -9.73 10.43 -11.34
C ASP A 64 -8.53 10.78 -10.47
N ARG A 65 -8.72 11.56 -9.39
CA ARG A 65 -7.64 11.89 -8.44
C ARG A 65 -7.11 10.64 -7.72
N MET A 66 -7.96 9.64 -7.45
CA MET A 66 -7.55 8.41 -6.76
C MET A 66 -6.70 7.48 -7.64
N TYR A 67 -6.98 7.36 -8.93
CA TYR A 67 -6.36 6.33 -9.79
C TYR A 67 -5.40 6.90 -10.85
N ASN A 68 -5.58 8.14 -11.30
CA ASN A 68 -4.83 8.69 -12.45
C ASN A 68 -3.79 9.76 -12.06
N ALA A 69 -3.87 10.31 -10.84
CA ALA A 69 -2.94 11.34 -10.38
C ALA A 69 -1.57 10.76 -9.99
N LYS A 70 -0.54 11.10 -10.77
CA LYS A 70 0.85 10.66 -10.56
C LYS A 70 1.57 11.40 -9.42
N ASP A 71 1.05 12.57 -9.06
CA ASP A 71 1.56 13.47 -8.03
C ASP A 71 0.89 13.26 -6.66
N ARG A 72 0.04 12.23 -6.52
CA ARG A 72 -0.69 11.97 -5.26
C ARG A 72 0.26 11.46 -4.18
N LEU A 73 0.48 12.28 -3.15
CA LEU A 73 1.29 11.94 -1.97
C LEU A 73 0.46 11.62 -0.72
N GLY A 74 -0.85 11.89 -0.73
CA GLY A 74 -1.76 11.68 0.41
C GLY A 74 -2.98 10.82 0.11
N LYS A 75 -3.86 10.69 1.10
CA LYS A 75 -5.14 9.98 0.97
C LYS A 75 -6.17 10.87 0.27
N VAL A 76 -6.86 10.32 -0.71
CA VAL A 76 -8.00 10.94 -1.37
C VAL A 76 -9.26 10.40 -0.70
N VAL A 77 -10.08 11.29 -0.13
CA VAL A 77 -11.24 10.91 0.70
C VAL A 77 -12.52 11.29 -0.03
N TYR A 78 -13.49 10.38 0.00
CA TYR A 78 -14.87 10.69 -0.36
C TYR A 78 -15.69 10.81 0.91
N CYS A 79 -16.28 11.97 1.16
CA CYS A 79 -17.18 12.21 2.27
C CYS A 79 -18.61 11.89 1.83
N TYR A 80 -19.25 10.98 2.55
CA TYR A 80 -20.67 10.70 2.39
C TYR A 80 -21.48 11.75 3.17
N ASP A 81 -22.62 12.15 2.61
CA ASP A 81 -23.62 12.99 3.28
C ASP A 81 -24.44 12.21 4.31
#